data_AF-A0A8X7QP30-F1
#
_entry.id   AF-A0A8X7QP30-F1
#
_cell.length_a   1.000
_cell.length_b   1.000
_cell.length_c   1.000
_cell.angle_alpha   90.00
_cell.angle_beta   90.00
_cell.angle_gamma   90.00
#
_symmetry.space_group_name_H-M   'P 1'
#
loop_
_entity.id
_entity.type
_entity.pdbx_description
1 polymer ?
#
loop_
_entity_poly.entity_id
_entity_poly.type
_entity_poly.pdbx_seq_one_letter_code
_entity_poly.pdbx_strand_id
1 'polypeptide(L)'
;MYASHGDCAWVANHMVLVGNRYGFVHVGVHNKGFVQASRDAWQEFRRTVGLEELVDADLTSSICFLSAFGIGAISALTAGIWEFNIHKDYFFQLTLYAFVIGYFVVRFHYQNKRE
;
A
#
# COMPACT_ATOMS: atom_id res chain seq x y z
N MET A 1 -1.20 17.87 2.44
CA MET A 1 -0.49 17.67 3.72
C MET A 1 0.48 16.52 3.53
N TYR A 2 1.79 16.76 3.65
CA TYR A 2 2.79 15.69 3.45
C TYR A 2 2.80 14.76 4.67
N ALA A 3 2.41 13.50 4.47
CA ALA A 3 2.38 12.47 5.50
C ALA A 3 3.77 12.16 6.05
N SER A 4 3.81 11.85 7.35
CA SER A 4 5.02 11.56 8.13
C SER A 4 5.88 10.44 7.54
N HIS A 5 7.17 10.50 7.85
CA HIS A 5 8.20 9.54 7.46
C HIS A 5 7.84 8.14 8.01
N GLY A 6 7.39 7.23 7.15
CA GLY A 6 7.16 5.82 7.48
C GLY A 6 5.73 5.29 7.36
N ASP A 7 4.75 6.11 6.95
CA ASP A 7 3.36 5.67 6.78
C ASP A 7 3.01 5.25 5.34
N CYS A 8 1.95 4.47 5.15
CA CYS A 8 1.48 4.01 3.82
C CYS A 8 1.19 5.16 2.84
N ALA A 9 0.81 6.34 3.34
CA ALA A 9 0.64 7.56 2.54
C ALA A 9 1.98 8.08 1.95
N TRP A 10 3.09 7.93 2.67
CA TRP A 10 4.41 8.26 2.13
C TRP A 10 4.79 7.33 0.96
N VAL A 11 4.52 6.03 1.13
CA VAL A 11 4.74 5.03 0.07
C VAL A 11 3.86 5.33 -1.14
N ALA A 12 2.58 5.67 -0.94
CA ALA A 12 1.68 6.07 -2.01
C ALA A 12 2.20 7.27 -2.80
N ASN A 13 2.57 8.35 -2.10
CA ASN A 13 3.12 9.54 -2.73
C ASN A 13 4.40 9.23 -3.53
N HIS A 14 5.30 8.40 -2.98
CA HIS A 14 6.52 8.02 -3.69
C HIS A 14 6.24 7.16 -4.93
N MET A 15 5.26 6.25 -4.84
CA MET A 15 4.89 5.35 -5.93
C MET A 15 4.31 6.10 -7.14
N VAL A 16 3.49 7.13 -6.90
CA VAL A 16 2.97 8.02 -7.97
C VAL A 16 4.11 8.72 -8.74
N LEU A 17 5.16 9.15 -8.02
CA LEU A 17 6.27 9.91 -8.58
C LEU A 17 7.27 9.05 -9.35
N VAL A 18 7.40 7.78 -8.99
CA VAL A 18 8.42 6.87 -9.55
C VAL A 18 7.86 5.99 -10.66
N GLY A 19 6.58 5.63 -10.61
CA GLY A 19 6.01 4.70 -11.58
C GLY A 19 4.49 4.73 -11.66
N ASN A 20 3.95 5.78 -12.27
CA ASN A 20 2.55 5.79 -12.67
C ASN A 20 2.39 5.27 -14.11
N ARG A 21 1.23 4.64 -14.41
CA ARG A 21 0.95 4.07 -15.74
C ARG A 21 1.00 5.10 -16.87
N TYR A 22 0.73 6.37 -16.55
CA TYR A 22 0.72 7.48 -17.49
C TYR A 22 2.13 7.96 -17.86
N GLY A 23 3.13 7.64 -17.02
CA GLY A 23 4.55 7.84 -17.31
C GLY A 23 4.98 7.09 -18.57
N PHE A 24 4.43 5.90 -18.86
CA PHE A 24 4.74 5.17 -20.09
C PHE A 24 4.38 5.94 -21.36
N VAL A 25 3.28 6.70 -21.33
CA VAL A 25 2.88 7.56 -22.46
C VAL A 25 3.91 8.68 -22.65
N HIS A 26 4.36 9.29 -21.56
CA HIS A 26 5.42 10.30 -21.61
C HIS A 26 6.78 9.76 -22.06
N VAL A 27 7.13 8.51 -21.72
CA VAL A 27 8.34 7.84 -22.23
C VAL A 27 8.25 7.67 -23.75
N GLY A 28 7.12 7.16 -24.26
CA GLY A 28 6.94 6.90 -25.69
C GLY A 28 6.90 8.17 -26.55
N VAL A 29 6.32 9.26 -26.05
CA VAL A 29 6.18 10.52 -26.79
C VAL A 29 7.42 11.40 -26.68
N HIS A 30 8.06 11.46 -25.51
CA HIS A 30 9.13 12.43 -25.22
C HIS A 30 10.53 11.81 -25.09
N ASN A 31 10.66 10.49 -25.24
CA ASN A 31 11.91 9.74 -25.09
C ASN A 31 12.68 10.09 -23.79
N LYS A 32 11.94 10.22 -22.68
CA LYS A 32 12.46 10.54 -21.35
C LYS A 32 12.61 9.29 -20.50
N GLY A 33 13.46 9.36 -19.46
CA GLY A 33 13.56 8.30 -18.46
C GLY A 33 12.24 8.10 -17.69
N PHE A 34 11.93 6.87 -17.30
CA PHE A 34 10.64 6.47 -16.72
C PHE A 34 10.23 7.28 -15.48
N VAL A 35 11.18 7.57 -14.59
CA VAL A 35 10.93 8.38 -13.38
C VAL A 35 10.60 9.83 -13.75
N GLN A 36 11.33 10.40 -14.71
CA GLN A 36 11.10 11.79 -15.14
C GLN A 36 9.78 11.92 -15.90
N ALA A 37 9.47 10.94 -16.74
CA ALA A 37 8.18 10.83 -17.42
C ALA A 37 7.00 10.66 -16.44
N SER A 38 7.17 9.89 -15.36
CA SER A 38 6.16 9.74 -14.30
C SER A 38 5.91 11.04 -13.55
N ARG A 39 6.98 11.79 -13.21
CA ARG A 39 6.85 13.11 -12.57
C ARG A 39 6.16 14.14 -13.47
N ASP A 40 6.50 14.16 -14.76
CA ASP A 40 5.88 15.05 -15.75
C ASP A 40 4.38 14.73 -15.90
N ALA A 41 4.01 13.45 -16.00
CA ALA A 41 2.61 13.03 -16.02
C ALA A 41 1.86 13.43 -14.73
N TRP A 42 2.51 13.32 -13.56
CA TRP A 42 1.92 13.73 -12.29
C TRP A 42 1.72 15.25 -12.21
N GLN A 43 2.63 16.05 -12.79
CA GLN A 43 2.42 17.51 -12.87
C GLN A 43 1.20 17.87 -13.71
N GLU A 44 0.92 17.13 -14.79
CA GLU A 44 -0.28 17.34 -15.59
C GLU A 44 -1.56 16.99 -14.83
N PHE A 45 -1.54 15.92 -14.03
CA PHE A 45 -2.67 15.59 -13.17
C PHE A 45 -2.95 16.65 -12.10
N ARG A 46 -1.92 17.27 -11.54
CA ARG A 46 -2.08 18.38 -10.59
C ARG A 46 -2.65 19.65 -11.20
N ARG A 47 -2.52 19.84 -12.52
CA ARG A 47 -3.19 20.95 -13.22
C ARG A 47 -4.70 20.73 -13.34
N THR A 48 -5.16 19.50 -13.25
CA THR A 48 -6.59 19.15 -13.34
C THR A 48 -7.20 19.12 -11.94
N VAL A 49 -8.14 20.04 -11.68
CA VAL A 49 -8.79 20.18 -10.36
C VAL A 49 -9.50 18.87 -9.98
N GLY A 50 -9.23 18.37 -8.77
CA GLY A 50 -9.87 17.19 -8.18
C GLY A 50 -9.24 15.85 -8.54
N LEU A 51 -8.37 15.78 -9.55
CA LEU A 51 -7.77 14.51 -9.98
C LEU A 51 -6.62 14.07 -9.06
N GLU A 52 -5.85 15.02 -8.52
CA GLU A 52 -4.80 14.74 -7.54
C GLU A 52 -5.37 14.07 -6.28
N GLU A 53 -6.43 14.64 -5.70
CA GLU A 53 -7.04 14.12 -4.47
C GLU A 53 -7.66 12.74 -4.69
N LEU A 54 -8.32 12.53 -5.84
CA LEU A 54 -8.91 11.24 -6.18
C LEU A 54 -7.85 10.13 -6.29
N VAL A 55 -6.75 10.40 -6.99
CA VAL A 55 -5.66 9.44 -7.16
C VAL A 55 -4.92 9.20 -5.85
N ASP A 56 -4.66 10.25 -5.07
CA ASP A 56 -3.98 10.11 -3.77
C ASP A 56 -4.82 9.31 -2.77
N ALA A 57 -6.14 9.54 -2.73
CA ALA A 57 -7.06 8.80 -1.87
C ALA A 57 -7.16 7.31 -2.28
N ASP A 58 -7.30 7.02 -3.57
CA ASP A 58 -7.39 5.64 -4.09
C ASP A 58 -6.09 4.87 -3.84
N LEU A 59 -4.94 5.49 -4.12
CA LEU A 59 -3.65 4.86 -3.99
C LEU A 59 -3.24 4.68 -2.52
N THR A 60 -3.46 5.70 -1.69
CA THR A 60 -3.20 5.60 -0.25
C THR A 60 -4.08 4.52 0.38
N SER A 61 -5.38 4.50 0.07
CA SER A 61 -6.30 3.46 0.56
C SER A 61 -5.82 2.06 0.17
N SER A 62 -5.45 1.86 -1.10
CA SER A 62 -4.98 0.57 -1.61
C SER A 62 -3.67 0.13 -0.96
N ILE A 63 -2.69 1.03 -0.80
CA ILE A 63 -1.39 0.70 -0.20
C ILE A 63 -1.52 0.44 1.31
N CYS A 64 -2.34 1.22 2.01
CA CYS A 64 -2.65 0.95 3.42
C CYS A 64 -3.41 -0.38 3.60
N PHE A 65 -4.30 -0.74 2.66
CA PHE A 65 -4.98 -2.03 2.68
C PHE A 65 -3.99 -3.19 2.45
N LEU A 66 -3.13 -3.08 1.44
CA LEU A 66 -2.14 -4.11 1.11
C LEU A 66 -1.08 -4.28 2.21
N SER A 67 -0.68 -3.21 2.90
CA SER A 67 0.25 -3.31 4.02
C SER A 67 -0.37 -4.04 5.21
N ALA A 68 -1.62 -3.73 5.56
CA ALA A 68 -2.36 -4.44 6.59
C ALA A 68 -2.60 -5.91 6.22
N PHE A 69 -2.98 -6.17 4.97
CA PHE A 69 -3.14 -7.52 4.44
C PHE A 69 -1.83 -8.33 4.49
N GLY A 70 -0.71 -7.71 4.11
CA GLY A 70 0.61 -8.34 4.15
C GLY A 70 1.04 -8.72 5.57
N ILE A 71 0.82 -7.85 6.55
CA ILE A 71 1.11 -8.14 7.96
C ILE A 71 0.22 -9.27 8.49
N GLY A 72 -1.08 -9.25 8.15
CA GLY A 72 -1.98 -10.37 8.40
C GLY A 72 -1.45 -11.67 7.80
N ALA A 73 -1.04 -11.67 6.53
CA ALA A 73 -0.51 -12.86 5.86
C ALA A 73 0.77 -13.39 6.52
N ILE A 74 1.72 -12.52 6.89
CA ILE A 74 2.95 -12.91 7.58
C ILE A 74 2.62 -13.55 8.93
N SER A 75 1.71 -12.94 9.70
CA SER A 75 1.29 -13.50 10.99
C SER A 75 0.62 -14.86 10.87
N ALA A 76 -0.26 -15.04 9.86
CA ALA A 76 -0.85 -16.33 9.52
C ALA A 76 0.18 -17.38 9.14
N LEU A 77 1.14 -17.03 8.28
CA LEU A 77 2.19 -17.97 7.86
C LEU A 77 3.05 -18.42 9.03
N THR A 78 3.49 -17.49 9.88
CA THR A 78 4.31 -17.82 11.06
C THR A 78 3.53 -18.69 12.05
N ALA A 79 2.28 -18.34 12.35
CA ALA A 79 1.43 -19.12 13.27
C ALA A 79 1.08 -20.50 12.69
N GLY A 80 0.78 -20.56 11.40
CA GLY A 80 0.49 -21.81 10.70
C GLY A 80 1.71 -22.74 10.68
N ILE A 81 2.89 -22.24 10.31
CA ILE A 81 4.13 -23.05 10.30
C ILE A 81 4.43 -23.59 11.70
N TRP A 82 4.22 -22.78 12.74
CA TRP A 82 4.37 -23.20 14.12
C TRP A 82 3.39 -24.32 14.47
N GLU A 83 2.09 -24.12 14.24
CA GLU A 83 1.05 -25.07 14.62
C GLU A 83 1.11 -26.37 13.83
N PHE A 84 1.50 -26.31 12.55
CA PHE A 84 1.73 -27.49 11.72
C PHE A 84 2.80 -28.44 12.30
N ASN A 85 3.78 -27.89 13.03
CA ASN A 85 4.84 -28.66 13.67
C ASN A 85 4.44 -29.28 15.02
N ILE A 86 3.43 -28.74 15.71
CA ILE A 86 3.03 -29.21 17.05
C ILE A 86 1.73 -30.02 17.01
N HIS A 87 0.61 -29.41 16.60
CA HIS A 87 -0.71 -30.04 16.57
C HIS A 87 -1.48 -29.66 15.29
N LYS A 88 -1.74 -30.62 14.41
CA LYS A 88 -2.35 -30.36 13.10
C LYS A 88 -3.84 -30.01 13.16
N ASP A 89 -4.53 -30.36 14.24
CA ASP A 89 -6.00 -30.31 14.30
C ASP A 89 -6.55 -28.88 14.31
N TYR A 90 -5.78 -27.90 14.80
CA TYR A 90 -6.23 -26.50 14.94
C TYR A 90 -5.55 -25.52 13.97
N PHE A 91 -4.73 -26.03 13.04
CA PHE A 91 -3.92 -25.21 12.12
C PHE A 91 -4.75 -24.14 11.39
N PHE A 92 -5.91 -24.49 10.84
CA PHE A 92 -6.73 -23.56 10.07
C PHE A 92 -7.32 -22.44 10.93
N GLN A 93 -7.82 -22.78 12.12
CA GLN A 93 -8.39 -21.79 13.06
C GLN A 93 -7.31 -20.84 13.57
N LEU A 94 -6.16 -21.37 13.99
CA LEU A 94 -5.05 -20.56 14.51
C LEU A 94 -4.48 -19.61 13.44
N THR A 95 -4.32 -20.11 12.21
CA THR A 95 -3.88 -19.29 11.06
C THR A 95 -4.89 -18.19 10.74
N LEU A 96 -6.19 -18.50 10.74
CA LEU A 96 -7.24 -17.52 10.50
C LEU A 96 -7.28 -16.44 11.60
N TYR A 97 -7.17 -16.83 12.87
CA TYR A 97 -7.13 -15.87 13.98
C TYR A 97 -5.88 -15.00 13.92
N ALA A 98 -4.72 -15.58 13.65
CA ALA A 98 -3.48 -14.82 13.48
C ALA A 98 -3.61 -13.80 12.36
N PHE A 99 -4.14 -14.18 11.19
CA PHE A 99 -4.40 -13.27 10.07
C PHE A 99 -5.29 -12.09 10.48
N VAL A 100 -6.44 -12.39 11.10
CA VAL A 100 -7.42 -11.38 11.51
C VAL A 100 -6.80 -10.41 12.52
N ILE A 101 -6.11 -10.92 13.55
CA ILE A 101 -5.43 -10.09 14.56
C ILE A 101 -4.38 -9.20 13.88
N GLY A 102 -3.50 -9.77 13.05
CA GLY A 102 -2.45 -9.03 12.35
C GLY A 102 -2.99 -7.93 11.45
N TYR A 103 -4.05 -8.21 10.69
CA TYR A 103 -4.72 -7.23 9.85
C TYR A 103 -5.31 -6.07 10.67
N PHE A 104 -6.06 -6.38 11.74
CA PHE A 104 -6.75 -5.36 12.53
C PHE A 104 -5.79 -4.50 13.36
N VAL A 105 -4.69 -5.04 13.89
CA VAL A 105 -3.68 -4.25 14.62
C VAL A 105 -3.17 -3.10 13.77
N VAL A 106 -2.86 -3.35 12.51
CA VAL A 106 -2.36 -2.33 11.57
C VAL A 106 -3.46 -1.34 11.22
N ARG A 107 -4.67 -1.83 10.97
CA ARG A 107 -5.82 -0.97 10.64
C ARG A 107 -6.15 -0.02 11.80
N PHE A 108 -6.22 -0.52 13.03
CA PHE A 108 -6.48 0.31 14.22
C PHE A 108 -5.36 1.32 14.44
N HIS A 109 -4.10 0.91 14.30
CA HIS A 109 -2.97 1.82 14.40
C HIS A 109 -3.04 2.98 13.39
N TYR A 110 -3.48 2.70 12.16
CA TYR A 110 -3.67 3.73 11.14
C TYR A 110 -4.80 4.72 11.48
N GLN A 111 -5.93 4.24 12.00
CA GLN A 111 -7.04 5.13 12.38
C GLN A 111 -6.66 6.06 13.54
N ASN A 112 -5.95 5.54 14.54
CA ASN A 112 -5.48 6.33 15.68
C ASN A 112 -4.48 7.43 15.29
N LYS A 113 -3.85 7.36 14.11
CA LYS A 113 -2.99 8.44 13.59
C LYS A 113 -3.76 9.51 12.81
N ARG A 114 -5.04 9.28 12.48
CA ARG A 114 -5.88 10.24 11.73
C ARG A 114 -6.78 11.10 12.63
N GLU A 115 -6.85 10.80 13.93
CA GLU A 115 -7.52 11.60 14.96
C GLU A 115 -6.50 12.48 15.71
#